data_AF-A0A3C0I8K3-F1
#
_entry.id   AF-A0A3C0I8K3-F1
#
_cell.length_a   1.000
_cell.length_b   1.000
_cell.length_c   1.000
_cell.angle_alpha   90.00
_cell.angle_beta   90.00
_cell.angle_gamma   90.00
#
_symmetry.space_group_name_H-M   'P 1'
#
loop_
_entity.id
_entity.type
_entity.pdbx_description
1 polymer ?
#
loop_
_entity_poly.entity_id
_entity_poly.type
_entity_poly.pdbx_seq_one_letter_code
_entity_poly.pdbx_strand_id
1 'polypeptide(L)' 'MEYERNLKEARDMYSALLTAKKEGLKEGEKIKSLQVAIKAIKKGFDNKTIQELTGLPIAEIEQLRKGL' A
#
# COMPACT_ATOMS: atom_id res chain seq x y z
N MET A 1 -2.38 -15.92 -37.76
CA MET A 1 -2.73 -14.50 -38.05
C MET A 1 -3.78 -13.93 -37.10
N GLU A 2 -5.04 -14.39 -37.09
CA GLU A 2 -6.07 -13.84 -36.17
C GLU A 2 -6.11 -14.54 -34.80
N TYR A 3 -5.99 -15.87 -34.78
CA TYR A 3 -5.93 -16.67 -33.54
C TYR A 3 -4.80 -16.24 -32.60
N GLU A 4 -3.58 -16.07 -33.14
CA GLU A 4 -2.42 -15.64 -32.36
C GLU A 4 -2.55 -14.20 -31.84
N ARG A 5 -3.23 -13.33 -32.60
CA ARG A 5 -3.50 -11.95 -32.18
C ARG A 5 -4.50 -11.92 -31.02
N ASN A 6 -5.59 -12.67 -31.11
CA ASN A 6 -6.58 -12.78 -30.03
C ASN A 6 -5.96 -13.37 -28.74
N LEU A 7 -5.09 -14.38 -28.88
CA LEU A 7 -4.35 -14.93 -27.74
C LEU A 7 -3.42 -13.90 -27.09
N LYS A 8 -2.73 -13.09 -27.90
CA LYS A 8 -1.85 -12.04 -27.40
C LYS A 8 -2.66 -10.96 -26.66
N GLU A 9 -3.75 -10.49 -27.24
CA GLU A 9 -4.63 -9.48 -26.62
C GLU A 9 -5.21 -9.97 -25.29
N ALA A 10 -5.66 -11.23 -25.22
CA ALA A 10 -6.14 -11.82 -23.97
C ALA A 10 -5.05 -11.87 -22.90
N ARG A 11 -3.80 -12.19 -23.28
CA ARG A 11 -2.66 -12.24 -22.37
C ARG A 11 -2.27 -10.86 -21.87
N ASP A 12 -2.24 -9.87 -22.75
CA ASP A 12 -1.89 -8.49 -22.41
C ASP A 12 -2.96 -7.91 -21.48
N MET A 13 -4.25 -8.14 -21.77
CA MET A 13 -5.36 -7.75 -20.90
C MET A 13 -5.29 -8.41 -19.52
N TYR A 14 -5.03 -9.72 -19.47
CA TYR A 14 -4.87 -10.44 -18.20
C TYR A 14 -3.71 -9.88 -17.37
N SER A 15 -2.59 -9.58 -18.02
CA SER A 15 -1.40 -9.01 -17.37
C SER A 15 -1.68 -7.60 -16.83
N ALA A 16 -2.42 -6.78 -17.58
CA ALA A 16 -2.86 -5.46 -17.12
C ALA A 16 -3.78 -5.56 -15.90
N LEU A 17 -4.77 -6.46 -15.93
CA LEU A 17 -5.68 -6.68 -14.81
C LEU A 17 -4.96 -7.17 -13.54
N LEU A 18 -4.01 -8.10 -13.68
CA LEU A 18 -3.20 -8.57 -12.57
C LEU A 18 -2.34 -7.44 -11.98
N THR A 19 -1.77 -6.60 -12.83
CA THR A 19 -0.94 -5.47 -12.40
C THR A 19 -1.78 -4.47 -11.63
N ALA A 20 -2.93 -4.05 -12.17
CA ALA A 20 -3.86 -3.15 -11.50
C ALA A 20 -4.33 -3.70 -10.14
N LYS A 21 -4.67 -5.00 -10.07
CA LYS A 21 -5.03 -5.65 -8.81
C LYS A 21 -3.90 -5.62 -7.78
N LYS A 22 -2.66 -5.90 -8.21
CA LYS A 22 -1.48 -5.90 -7.34
C LYS A 22 -1.18 -4.51 -6.79
N GLU A 23 -1.29 -3.49 -7.63
CA GLU A 23 -1.10 -2.08 -7.23
C GLU A 23 -2.17 -1.65 -6.23
N GLY A 24 -3.44 -1.96 -6.50
CA GLY A 24 -4.53 -1.64 -5.57
C GLY A 24 -4.38 -2.32 -4.20
N LEU A 25 -3.90 -3.56 -4.16
CA LEU A 25 -3.61 -4.25 -2.89
C LEU A 25 -2.48 -3.56 -2.12
N LYS A 26 -1.39 -3.20 -2.79
CA LYS A 26 -0.26 -2.48 -2.17
C LYS A 26 -0.67 -1.11 -1.65
N GLU A 27 -1.46 -0.37 -2.40
CA GLU A 27 -1.97 0.94 -2.00
C GLU A 27 -2.90 0.82 -0.79
N GLY A 28 -3.79 -0.19 -0.78
CA GLY A 28 -4.67 -0.47 0.35
C GLY A 28 -3.89 -0.82 1.63
N GLU A 29 -2.84 -1.64 1.54
CA GLU A 29 -1.97 -1.96 2.68
C GLU A 29 -1.26 -0.72 3.21
N LYS A 30 -0.76 0.15 2.33
CA LYS A 30 -0.12 1.41 2.71
C LYS A 30 -1.09 2.35 3.42
N ILE A 31 -2.29 2.56 2.84
CA ILE A 31 -3.33 3.42 3.44
C ILE A 31 -3.73 2.91 4.83
N LYS A 32 -3.94 1.59 4.97
CA LYS A 32 -4.27 0.98 6.27
C LYS A 32 -3.17 1.23 7.31
N SER A 33 -1.91 1.05 6.94
CA SER A 33 -0.77 1.26 7.83
C SER A 33 -0.68 2.72 8.30
N LEU A 34 -0.88 3.68 7.39
CA LEU A 34 -0.94 5.11 7.73
C LEU A 34 -2.11 5.44 8.68
N GLN A 35 -3.30 4.89 8.43
CA GLN A 35 -4.45 5.11 9.31
C GLN A 35 -4.23 4.57 10.73
N VAL A 36 -3.61 3.40 10.86
CA VAL A 36 -3.26 2.82 12.17
C VAL A 36 -2.23 3.71 12.86
N ALA A 37 -1.19 4.16 12.16
CA ALA A 37 -0.17 5.06 12.71
C ALA A 37 -0.78 6.36 13.22
N ILE A 38 -1.64 7.03 12.44
CA ILE A 38 -2.31 8.27 12.84
C ILE A 38 -3.16 8.05 14.09
N LYS A 39 -3.94 6.96 14.16
CA LYS A 39 -4.75 6.64 15.34
C LYS A 39 -3.87 6.37 16.56
N ALA A 40 -2.74 5.69 16.37
CA ALA A 40 -1.82 5.36 17.44
C ALA A 40 -1.07 6.60 17.98
N ILE A 41 -0.65 7.51 17.09
CA ILE A 41 -0.09 8.82 17.44
C ILE A 41 -1.08 9.59 18.32
N LYS A 42 -2.34 9.70 17.89
CA LYS A 42 -3.40 10.42 18.64
C LYS A 42 -3.69 9.79 20.01
N LYS A 43 -3.42 8.50 20.17
CA LYS A 43 -3.55 7.79 21.46
C LYS A 43 -2.30 7.90 22.34
N GLY A 44 -1.23 8.54 21.88
CA GLY A 44 -0.02 8.77 22.67
C GLY A 44 0.96 7.60 22.69
N PHE A 45 0.84 6.60 21.82
CA PHE A 45 1.86 5.55 21.69
C PHE A 45 3.20 6.14 21.23
N ASP A 46 4.32 5.51 21.57
CA ASP A 46 5.65 5.93 21.12
C ASP A 46 5.98 5.43 19.70
N ASN A 47 7.07 5.95 19.10
CA ASN A 47 7.43 5.63 17.72
C ASN A 47 7.84 4.17 17.51
N LYS A 48 8.44 3.50 18.51
CA LYS A 48 8.82 2.08 18.37
C LYS A 48 7.58 1.20 18.34
N THR A 49 6.65 1.42 19.28
CA THR A 49 5.36 0.71 19.29
C THR A 49 4.60 0.89 17.97
N ILE A 50 4.58 2.11 17.43
CA ILE A 50 3.90 2.37 16.15
C ILE A 50 4.61 1.68 14.98
N GLN A 51 5.94 1.68 14.95
CA GLN A 51 6.72 0.96 13.95
C GLN A 51 6.40 -0.53 13.98
N GLU A 52 6.35 -1.16 15.15
CA GLU A 52 6.02 -2.58 15.30
C GLU A 52 4.60 -2.90 14.81
N LEU A 53 3.63 -2.02 15.09
CA LEU A 53 2.22 -2.23 14.69
C LEU A 53 1.95 -1.99 13.20
N THR A 54 2.74 -1.15 12.55
CA THR A 54 2.43 -0.65 11.18
C THR A 54 3.48 -1.01 10.14
N GLY A 55 4.68 -1.42 10.57
CA GLY A 55 5.82 -1.64 9.68
C GLY A 55 6.39 -0.35 9.08
N LEU A 56 5.87 0.83 9.43
CA LEU A 56 6.35 2.10 8.89
C LEU A 56 7.73 2.45 9.48
N PRO A 57 8.64 3.04 8.67
CA PRO A 57 9.88 3.59 9.18
C PRO A 57 9.63 4.67 10.23
N ILE A 58 10.49 4.73 11.26
CA ILE A 58 10.41 5.77 12.30
C ILE A 58 10.40 7.17 11.69
N ALA A 59 11.19 7.41 10.65
CA ALA A 59 11.23 8.70 9.94
C ALA A 59 9.87 9.10 9.36
N GLU A 60 9.11 8.16 8.78
CA GLU A 60 7.75 8.43 8.28
C GLU A 60 6.77 8.70 9.43
N ILE A 61 6.89 7.97 10.54
CA ILE A 61 6.06 8.16 11.74
C ILE A 61 6.31 9.56 12.34
N GLU A 62 7.57 10.01 12.39
CA GLU A 62 7.92 11.35 12.85
C GLU A 62 7.37 12.45 11.93
N GLN A 63 7.40 12.23 10.62
CA GLN A 63 6.77 13.15 9.66
C GLN A 63 5.25 13.23 9.88
N LEU A 64 4.59 12.09 10.08
CA LEU A 64 3.15 12.04 10.39
C LEU A 64 2.83 12.81 11.68
N ARG A 65 3.66 12.70 12.72
CA ARG A 65 3.48 13.45 13.97
C ARG A 65 3.59 14.96 13.78
N LYS A 66 4.55 15.42 12.98
CA LYS A 66 4.76 16.85 12.74
C LYS A 66 3.59 17.49 11.99
N GLY A 67 2.86 16.70 11.20
CA GLY A 67 1.71 17.15 10.43
C GLY A 67 0.34 16.99 11.12
N LEU A 68 0.29 16.47 12.36
CA LEU A 68 -0.91 16.29 13.17
C LEU A 68 -1.01 17.35 14.26
#